data_AF-A0A358GEP3-F1
#
_entry.id   AF-A0A358GEP3-F1
#
_cell.length_a   1.000
_cell.length_b   1.000
_cell.length_c   1.000
_cell.angle_alpha   90.00
_cell.angle_beta   90.00
_cell.angle_gamma   90.00
#
_symmetry.space_group_name_H-M   'P 1'
#
loop_
_entity.id
_entity.type
_entity.pdbx_description
1 polymer ?
#
loop_
_entity_poly.entity_id
_entity_poly.type
_entity_poly.pdbx_seq_one_letter_code
_entity_poly.pdbx_strand_id
1 'polypeptide(L)'
;MHEPEPALKKAMSVLEFLSQDEQARQRYIDRQKFLWDEASMIEGAREEGLKKGLEEGIQKGIKEGEAESKRKIALNMLSLGIELDIIIKATGLTPVEIEELQIEQK
;
A
#
# COMPACT_ATOMS: atom_id res chain seq x y z
N MET A 1 -20.21 -3.34 -64.70
CA MET A 1 -20.29 -3.84 -63.31
C MET A 1 -19.86 -5.29 -63.34
N HIS A 2 -18.65 -5.62 -62.86
CA HIS A 2 -18.18 -6.99 -62.82
C HIS A 2 -18.77 -7.68 -61.60
N GLU A 3 -19.49 -8.77 -61.81
CA GLU A 3 -19.83 -9.65 -60.69
C GLU A 3 -18.57 -10.26 -60.09
N PRO A 4 -18.50 -10.39 -58.76
CA PRO A 4 -17.35 -10.99 -58.10
C PRO A 4 -17.20 -12.46 -58.52
N GLU A 5 -15.96 -12.86 -58.81
CA GLU A 5 -15.62 -14.21 -59.26
C GLU A 5 -16.16 -15.28 -58.30
N PRO A 6 -16.52 -16.48 -58.79
CA PRO A 6 -17.10 -17.56 -57.98
C PRO A 6 -16.25 -17.94 -56.76
N ALA A 7 -14.92 -17.82 -56.88
CA ALA A 7 -13.97 -18.03 -55.78
C ALA A 7 -14.08 -16.95 -54.70
N LEU A 8 -14.30 -15.70 -55.10
CA LEU A 8 -14.46 -14.56 -54.19
C LEU A 8 -15.77 -14.68 -53.40
N LYS A 9 -16.87 -15.07 -54.07
CA LYS A 9 -18.15 -15.36 -53.39
C LYS A 9 -18.01 -16.48 -52.34
N LYS A 10 -17.23 -17.52 -52.65
CA LYS A 10 -16.97 -18.67 -51.76
C LYS A 10 -16.09 -18.29 -50.56
N ALA A 11 -15.09 -17.42 -50.76
CA ALA A 11 -14.28 -16.89 -49.68
C ALA A 11 -15.11 -16.01 -48.72
N MET A 12 -15.99 -15.17 -49.27
CA MET A 12 -16.88 -14.31 -48.47
C MET A 12 -17.88 -15.14 -47.65
N SER A 13 -18.48 -16.19 -48.22
CA SER A 13 -19.41 -17.06 -47.48
C SER A 13 -18.73 -17.87 -46.38
N VAL A 14 -17.47 -18.27 -46.58
CA VAL A 14 -16.67 -18.95 -45.54
C VAL A 14 -16.28 -17.98 -44.43
N LEU A 15 -15.95 -16.74 -44.77
CA LEU A 15 -15.72 -15.67 -43.80
C LEU A 15 -16.98 -15.33 -43.01
N GLU A 16 -18.14 -15.29 -43.65
CA GLU A 16 -19.44 -15.06 -43.00
C GLU A 16 -19.88 -16.24 -42.12
N PHE A 17 -19.54 -17.47 -42.51
CA PHE A 17 -19.72 -18.67 -41.69
C PHE A 17 -18.76 -18.70 -40.49
N LEU A 18 -17.50 -18.29 -40.66
CA LEU A 18 -16.53 -18.14 -39.58
C LEU A 18 -16.79 -16.89 -38.72
N SER A 19 -17.45 -15.85 -39.24
CA SER A 19 -17.83 -14.65 -38.47
C SER A 19 -19.07 -14.85 -37.61
N GLN A 20 -19.78 -15.98 -37.75
CA GLN A 20 -20.71 -16.44 -36.70
C GLN A 20 -19.97 -16.75 -35.38
N ASP A 21 -18.63 -16.86 -35.40
CA ASP A 21 -17.73 -16.92 -34.25
C ASP A 21 -17.26 -15.52 -33.77
N GLU A 22 -17.64 -14.42 -34.43
CA GLU A 22 -17.27 -13.06 -34.00
C GLU A 22 -17.93 -12.69 -32.68
N GLN A 23 -19.22 -13.00 -32.52
CA GLN A 23 -19.89 -12.81 -31.23
C GLN A 23 -19.31 -13.71 -30.13
N ALA A 24 -18.88 -14.93 -30.47
CA ALA A 24 -18.24 -15.83 -29.52
C ALA A 24 -16.85 -15.34 -29.12
N ARG A 25 -16.06 -14.82 -30.08
CA ARG A 25 -14.80 -14.12 -29.86
C ARG A 25 -14.98 -12.88 -28.99
N GLN A 26 -16.01 -12.07 -29.26
CA GLN A 26 -16.28 -10.88 -28.46
C GLN A 26 -16.64 -11.25 -27.02
N ARG A 27 -17.55 -12.23 -26.82
CA ARG A 27 -17.87 -12.77 -25.49
C ARG A 27 -16.64 -13.32 -24.77
N TYR A 28 -15.73 -13.97 -25.49
CA TYR A 28 -14.47 -14.47 -24.94
C TYR A 28 -13.56 -13.31 -24.51
N ILE A 29 -13.37 -12.30 -25.36
CA ILE A 29 -12.55 -11.10 -25.06
C ILE A 29 -13.14 -10.34 -23.87
N ASP A 30 -14.45 -10.11 -23.85
CA ASP A 30 -15.14 -9.41 -22.76
C ASP A 30 -14.98 -10.16 -21.43
N ARG A 31 -15.10 -11.49 -21.46
CA ARG A 31 -14.84 -12.34 -20.28
C ARG A 31 -13.38 -12.25 -19.84
N GLN A 32 -12.42 -12.32 -20.76
CA GLN A 32 -11.01 -12.18 -20.42
C GLN A 32 -10.74 -10.81 -19.82
N LYS A 33 -11.24 -9.74 -20.44
CA LYS A 33 -11.11 -8.38 -19.92
C LYS A 33 -11.67 -8.26 -18.50
N PHE A 34 -12.86 -8.78 -18.25
CA PHE A 34 -13.46 -8.79 -16.91
C PHE A 34 -12.56 -9.49 -15.88
N LEU A 35 -12.03 -10.68 -16.22
CA LEU A 35 -11.13 -11.42 -15.33
C LEU A 35 -9.82 -10.68 -15.07
N TRP A 36 -9.29 -9.98 -16.08
CA TRP A 36 -8.09 -9.16 -15.95
C TRP A 36 -8.34 -7.92 -15.08
N ASP A 37 -9.48 -7.26 -15.26
CA ASP A 37 -9.88 -6.11 -14.44
C ASP A 37 -10.07 -6.55 -12.97
N GLU A 38 -10.72 -7.68 -12.73
CA GLU A 38 -10.89 -8.27 -11.39
C GLU A 38 -9.54 -8.63 -10.75
N ALA A 39 -8.66 -9.31 -11.49
CA ALA A 39 -7.32 -9.64 -11.01
C ALA A 39 -6.49 -8.39 -10.68
N SER A 40 -6.52 -7.39 -11.55
CA SER A 40 -5.80 -6.12 -11.37
C SER A 40 -6.33 -5.34 -10.17
N MET A 41 -7.65 -5.34 -9.94
CA MET A 41 -8.24 -4.71 -8.75
C MET A 41 -7.79 -5.39 -7.46
N ILE A 42 -7.76 -6.73 -7.43
CA ILE A 42 -7.31 -7.49 -6.26
C ILE A 42 -5.82 -7.24 -5.99
N GLU A 43 -4.99 -7.25 -7.04
CA GLU A 43 -3.57 -6.98 -6.93
C GLU A 43 -3.31 -5.55 -6.42
N GLY A 44 -3.97 -4.56 -7.01
CA GLY A 44 -3.88 -3.16 -6.59
C GLY A 44 -4.31 -2.96 -5.13
N ALA A 45 -5.43 -3.56 -4.73
CA ALA A 45 -5.90 -3.49 -3.34
C ALA A 45 -4.89 -4.13 -2.36
N ARG A 46 -4.26 -5.24 -2.74
CA ARG A 46 -3.23 -5.90 -1.94
C ARG A 46 -1.98 -5.04 -1.83
N GLU A 47 -1.50 -4.48 -2.94
CA GLU A 47 -0.32 -3.62 -2.95
C GLU A 47 -0.54 -2.35 -2.12
N GLU A 48 -1.69 -1.69 -2.27
CA GLU A 48 -2.06 -0.54 -1.46
C GLU A 48 -2.12 -0.89 0.03
N GLY A 49 -2.73 -2.02 0.38
CA GLY A 49 -2.80 -2.50 1.76
C GLY A 49 -1.42 -2.73 2.37
N LEU A 50 -0.51 -3.38 1.63
CA LEU A 50 0.87 -3.60 2.07
C LEU A 50 1.63 -2.29 2.22
N LYS A 51 1.50 -1.38 1.26
CA LYS A 51 2.17 -0.07 1.29
C LYS A 51 1.71 0.76 2.49
N LYS A 52 0.39 0.87 2.71
CA LYS A 52 -0.18 1.58 3.87
C LYS A 52 0.27 0.95 5.19
N GLY A 53 0.19 -0.39 5.30
CA GLY A 53 0.61 -1.09 6.50
C GLY A 53 2.10 -0.90 6.83
N LEU A 54 2.97 -0.92 5.81
CA LEU A 54 4.40 -0.65 5.98
C LEU A 54 4.65 0.80 6.41
N GLU A 55 4.01 1.77 5.75
CA GLU A 55 4.17 3.18 6.07
C GLU A 55 3.70 3.50 7.49
N GLU A 56 2.52 3.04 7.88
CA GLU A 56 2.00 3.19 9.24
C GLU A 56 2.90 2.50 10.27
N GLY A 57 3.39 1.29 9.96
CA GLY A 57 4.31 0.55 10.83
C GLY A 57 5.63 1.29 11.05
N ILE A 58 6.23 1.83 9.99
CA ILE A 58 7.47 2.62 10.07
C ILE A 58 7.23 3.90 10.88
N GLN A 59 6.17 4.65 10.58
CA GLN A 59 5.87 5.89 11.30
C GLN A 59 5.63 5.64 12.80
N LYS A 60 4.90 4.58 13.13
CA LYS A 60 4.66 4.18 14.52
C LYS A 60 5.97 3.79 15.20
N GLY A 61 6.79 2.96 14.55
CA GLY A 61 8.08 2.52 15.09
C GLY A 61 9.06 3.67 15.33
N ILE A 62 9.13 4.65 14.42
CA ILE A 62 9.96 5.85 14.60
C ILE A 62 9.48 6.66 15.81
N LYS A 63 8.18 6.93 15.92
CA LYS A 63 7.62 7.71 17.04
C LYS A 63 7.84 7.02 18.39
N GLU A 64 7.61 5.71 18.46
CA GLU A 64 7.85 4.92 19.67
C GLU A 64 9.33 4.91 20.03
N GLY A 65 10.23 4.72 19.05
CA GLY A 65 11.67 4.74 19.27
C GLY A 65 12.20 6.10 19.73
N GLU A 66 11.70 7.20 19.15
CA GLU A 66 12.05 8.56 19.60
C GLU A 66 11.59 8.82 21.03
N ALA A 67 10.37 8.43 21.39
CA ALA A 67 9.85 8.57 22.74
C ALA A 67 10.66 7.74 23.75
N GLU A 68 10.95 6.48 23.42
CA GLU A 68 11.77 5.60 24.28
C GLU A 68 13.19 6.14 24.44
N SER A 69 13.79 6.67 23.37
CA SER A 69 15.12 7.29 23.40
C SER A 69 15.15 8.52 24.32
N LYS A 70 14.16 9.42 24.19
CA LYS A 70 14.03 10.59 25.09
C LYS A 70 13.89 10.17 26.55
N ARG A 71 13.07 9.16 26.85
CA ARG A 71 12.91 8.59 28.19
C ARG A 71 14.25 8.03 28.72
N LYS A 72 14.94 7.21 27.94
CA LYS A 72 16.26 6.65 28.33
C LYS A 72 17.30 7.74 28.60
N ILE A 73 17.35 8.77 27.76
CA ILE A 73 18.25 9.91 27.96
C ILE A 73 17.89 10.64 29.27
N ALA A 74 16.61 10.93 29.52
CA ALA A 74 16.16 11.57 30.75
C ALA A 74 16.53 10.75 32.00
N LEU A 75 16.31 9.44 31.97
CA LEU A 75 16.69 8.54 33.08
C LEU A 75 18.20 8.54 33.33
N ASN A 76 19.02 8.52 32.28
CA ASN A 76 20.47 8.61 32.41
C ASN A 76 20.88 9.96 33.01
N MET A 77 20.29 11.06 32.56
CA MET A 77 20.58 12.40 33.11
C MET A 77 20.17 12.53 34.59
N LEU A 78 19.02 11.97 34.97
CA LEU A 78 18.58 11.89 36.36
C LEU A 78 19.57 11.09 37.22
N SER A 79 20.05 9.95 36.73
CA SER A 79 21.04 9.13 37.44
C SER A 79 22.38 9.83 37.64
N LEU A 80 22.71 10.78 36.76
CA LEU A 80 23.91 11.63 36.86
C LEU A 80 23.71 12.86 37.77
N GLY A 81 22.52 13.04 38.36
CA GLY A 81 22.22 14.17 39.24
C GLY A 81 22.07 15.51 38.50
N ILE A 82 21.75 15.49 37.20
CA ILE A 82 21.51 16.71 36.42
C ILE A 82 20.21 17.37 36.88
N GLU A 83 20.19 18.70 36.93
CA GLU A 83 19.01 19.46 37.32
C GLU A 83 17.82 19.29 36.35
N LEU A 84 16.61 19.25 36.91
CA LEU A 84 15.36 19.01 36.17
C LEU A 84 15.15 19.99 35.01
N ASP A 85 15.43 21.28 35.21
CA ASP A 85 15.28 22.32 34.17
C ASP A 85 16.17 22.06 32.95
N ILE A 86 17.37 21.53 33.16
CA ILE A 86 18.30 21.16 32.07
C ILE A 86 17.76 19.92 31.32
N ILE A 87 17.22 18.94 32.04
CA ILE A 87 16.66 17.71 31.45
C ILE A 87 15.44 18.04 30.59
N ILE A 88 14.54 18.90 31.07
CA ILE A 88 13.38 19.39 30.31
C ILE A 88 13.84 20.03 28.99
N LYS A 89 14.81 20.95 29.07
CA LYS A 89 15.35 21.65 27.88
C LYS A 89 16.05 20.71 26.90
N ALA A 90 16.76 19.69 27.39
CA ALA A 90 17.54 18.79 26.56
C ALA A 90 16.71 17.69 25.90
N THR A 91 15.69 17.17 26.59
CA THR A 91 14.87 16.04 26.14
C THR A 91 13.55 16.47 25.51
N GLY A 92 13.09 17.68 25.82
CA GLY A 92 11.79 18.20 25.43
C GLY A 92 10.62 17.53 26.16
N LEU A 93 10.90 16.77 27.22
CA LEU A 93 9.88 16.17 28.09
C LEU A 93 9.34 17.22 29.07
N THR A 94 8.08 17.05 29.44
CA THR A 94 7.41 17.88 30.45
C THR A 94 7.86 17.50 31.87
N PRO A 95 7.72 18.41 32.85
CA PRO A 95 7.99 18.09 34.25
C PRO A 95 7.23 16.84 34.73
N VAL A 96 5.96 16.70 34.31
CA VAL A 96 5.09 15.58 34.68
C VAL A 96 5.64 14.26 34.13
N GLU A 97 6.06 14.21 32.87
CA GLU A 97 6.66 13.00 32.27
C GLU A 97 7.96 12.61 32.97
N ILE A 98 8.76 13.58 33.44
CA ILE A 98 9.99 13.30 34.18
C ILE A 98 9.69 12.78 35.60
N GLU A 99 8.67 13.34 36.27
CA GLU A 99 8.21 12.85 37.57
C GLU A 99 7.68 11.42 37.48
N GLU A 100 6.90 11.10 36.44
CA GLU A 100 6.44 9.72 36.16
C GLU A 100 7.63 8.76 36.00
N LEU A 101 8.65 9.15 35.23
CA LEU A 101 9.86 8.36 35.05
C LEU A 101 10.64 8.15 36.36
N GLN A 102 10.62 9.11 37.29
CA GLN A 102 11.23 8.97 38.61
C GLN A 102 10.46 7.99 39.51
N ILE A 103 9.13 7.94 39.37
CA ILE A 103 8.28 6.99 40.10
C ILE A 103 8.46 5.57 39.56
N GLU A 104 8.57 5.40 38.23
CA GLU A 104 8.82 4.11 37.59
C GLU A 104 10.18 3.48 37.99
N GLN A 105 11.14 4.28 38.46
CA GLN A 105 12.45 3.81 38.94
C GLN A 105 12.49 3.43 40.43
N LYS A 106 11.46 3.74 41.22
CA LYS A 106 11.37 3.40 42.65
C LYS A 106 10.74 2.04 42.88
#